data_AF-A0A2G2LXF8-F1
#
_entry.id   AF-A0A2G2LXF8-F1
#
_cell.length_a   1.000
_cell.length_b   1.000
_cell.length_c   1.000
_cell.angle_alpha   90.00
_cell.angle_beta   90.00
_cell.angle_gamma   90.00
#
_symmetry.space_group_name_H-M   'P 1'
#
loop_
_entity.id
_entity.type
_entity.pdbx_description
1 polymer ?
#
loop_
_entity_poly.entity_id
_entity_poly.type
_entity_poly.pdbx_seq_one_letter_code
_entity_poly.pdbx_strand_id
1 'polypeptide(L)' 'MIYQQVLSYTTCGRSTTNITQQIQQLVQKSDIQTGTCHIFVQHTSASLMLCENADPDVRVI' A
#
# COMPACT_ATOMS: atom_id res chain seq x y z
N MET A 1 12.81 16.93 -2.37
CA MET A 1 11.58 17.26 -1.62
C MET A 1 11.05 16.00 -0.97
N ILE A 2 10.34 16.12 0.15
CA ILE A 2 9.70 14.99 0.85
C ILE A 2 8.20 15.17 0.67
N TYR A 3 7.51 14.10 0.26
CA TYR A 3 6.05 14.04 0.19
C TYR A 3 5.56 12.97 1.17
N GLN A 4 4.60 13.32 2.03
CA GLN A 4 4.08 12.42 3.05
C GLN A 4 2.56 12.53 3.14
N GLN A 5 1.91 11.37 3.23
CA GLN A 5 0.46 11.26 3.39
C GLN A 5 0.12 10.08 4.30
N VAL A 6 -0.94 10.23 5.11
CA VAL A 6 -1.53 9.13 5.89
C VAL A 6 -2.74 8.59 5.14
N LEU A 7 -2.81 7.26 5.02
CA LEU A 7 -3.98 6.54 4.49
C LEU A 7 -4.61 5.73 5.63
N SER A 8 -5.94 5.81 5.74
CA SER A 8 -6.72 5.07 6.73
C SER A 8 -7.62 4.07 6.03
N TYR A 9 -7.64 2.85 6.55
CA TYR A 9 -8.43 1.75 6.00
C TYR A 9 -9.30 1.14 7.09
N THR A 10 -10.57 0.92 6.77
CA THR A 10 -11.46 0.10 7.59
C THR A 10 -11.53 -1.29 6.94
N THR A 11 -11.16 -2.32 7.69
CA THR A 11 -11.17 -3.71 7.23
C THR A 11 -12.10 -4.55 8.11
N CYS A 12 -12.67 -5.61 7.55
CA CYS A 12 -13.57 -6.53 8.25
C CYS A 12 -12.94 -7.92 8.31
N GLY A 13 -12.65 -8.41 9.52
CA GLY A 13 -12.00 -9.72 9.70
C GLY A 13 -10.59 -9.80 9.11
N ARG A 14 -10.05 -11.02 9.03
CA ARG A 14 -8.77 -11.28 8.35
C ARG A 14 -8.99 -11.26 6.85
N SER A 15 -8.28 -10.38 6.16
CA SER A 15 -8.34 -10.24 4.71
C SER A 15 -7.11 -9.51 4.18
N THR A 16 -6.86 -9.61 2.88
CA THR A 16 -5.90 -8.78 2.17
C THR A 16 -6.63 -7.60 1.52
N THR A 17 -6.06 -6.40 1.65
CA THR A 17 -6.57 -5.18 0.96
C THR A 17 -5.53 -4.73 -0.04
N ASN A 18 -5.89 -4.67 -1.32
CA ASN A 18 -5.01 -4.11 -2.35
C ASN A 18 -5.01 -2.58 -2.24
N ILE A 19 -3.83 -1.99 -2.05
CA ILE A 19 -3.63 -0.55 -1.91
C ILE A 19 -2.81 0.08 -3.04
N THR A 20 -2.43 -0.70 -4.07
CA THR A 20 -1.51 -0.27 -5.13
C THR A 20 -1.99 0.99 -5.84
N GLN A 21 -3.28 1.07 -6.16
CA GLN A 21 -3.83 2.23 -6.87
C GLN A 21 -3.75 3.52 -6.04
N GLN A 22 -4.06 3.47 -4.75
CA GLN A 22 -3.94 4.65 -3.88
C GLN A 22 -2.48 5.10 -3.75
N ILE A 23 -1.54 4.16 -3.58
CA ILE A 23 -0.11 4.50 -3.50
C ILE A 23 0.36 5.14 -4.81
N GLN A 24 -0.05 4.62 -5.97
CA GLN A 24 0.34 5.20 -7.26
C GLN A 24 -0.19 6.62 -7.45
N GLN A 25 -1.42 6.91 -7.01
CA GLN A 25 -1.96 8.27 -7.02
C GLN A 25 -1.14 9.22 -6.14
N LEU A 26 -0.66 8.76 -4.98
CA LEU A 26 0.19 9.56 -4.10
C LEU A 26 1.60 9.78 -4.69
N VAL A 27 2.19 8.77 -5.32
CA VAL A 27 3.47 8.92 -6.02
C VAL A 27 3.34 9.93 -7.14
N GLN A 28 2.27 9.88 -7.94
CA GLN A 28 2.00 10.90 -8.97
C GLN A 28 1.85 12.30 -8.38
N LYS A 29 1.10 12.45 -7.29
CA LYS A 29 0.93 13.74 -6.58
C LYS A 29 2.20 14.28 -5.93
N SER A 30 3.22 13.45 -5.77
CA SER A 30 4.48 13.88 -5.16
C SER A 30 5.36 14.71 -6.10
N ASP A 31 5.12 14.63 -7.41
CA ASP A 31 5.96 15.19 -8.49
C ASP A 31 7.45 14.75 -8.42
N ILE A 32 7.76 13.68 -7.68
CA ILE A 32 9.10 13.09 -7.58
C ILE A 32 9.30 12.13 -8.75
N GLN A 33 10.21 12.47 -9.68
CA GLN A 33 10.52 11.62 -10.83
C GLN A 33 11.36 10.39 -10.46
N THR A 34 12.27 10.52 -9.49
CA THR A 34 13.16 9.43 -9.06
C THR A 34 13.47 9.60 -7.58
N GLY A 35 13.27 8.54 -6.81
CA GLY A 35 13.46 8.54 -5.36
C GLY A 35 12.97 7.25 -4.73
N THR A 36 12.76 7.28 -3.42
CA THR A 36 12.25 6.16 -2.64
C THR A 36 10.83 6.43 -2.16
N CYS A 37 9.97 5.42 -2.24
CA CYS A 37 8.65 5.43 -1.62
C CYS A 37 8.69 4.54 -0.38
N HIS A 38 8.56 5.15 0.80
CA HIS A 38 8.52 4.43 2.06
C HIS A 38 7.07 4.25 2.52
N ILE A 39 6.69 3.00 2.79
CA ILE A 39 5.34 2.65 3.27
C ILE A 39 5.50 2.04 4.67
N PHE A 40 4.81 2.63 5.64
CA PHE A 40 4.88 2.22 7.04
C PHE A 40 3.49 1.91 7.60
N VAL A 41 3.33 0.76 8.23
CA VAL A 41 2.10 0.36 8.92
C VAL A 41 2.19 0.78 10.38
N GLN A 42 1.25 1.62 10.81
CA GLN A 42 1.18 2.15 12.18
C GLN A 42 0.42 1.21 13.14
N HIS A 43 0.39 -0.09 12.84
CA HIS A 43 -0.32 -1.12 13.59
C HIS A 43 0.55 -2.37 13.72
N THR A 44 0.43 -3.07 14.84
CA THR A 44 1.12 -4.35 15.09
C THR A 44 0.33 -5.56 14.62
N SER A 45 -0.96 -5.38 14.33
CA SER A 45 -1.89 -6.44 13.92
C SER A 45 -2.05 -6.58 12.39
N ALA A 46 -1.27 -5.83 11.61
CA ALA A 46 -1.31 -5.84 10.15
C ALA A 46 0.12 -5.86 9.58
N SER A 47 0.24 -6.21 8.30
CA SER A 47 1.53 -6.26 7.60
C SER A 47 1.37 -5.80 6.16
N LEU A 48 2.47 -5.31 5.57
CA LEU A 48 2.54 -5.03 4.14
C LEU A 48 3.06 -6.26 3.42
N MET A 49 2.49 -6.54 2.25
CA MET A 49 2.94 -7.60 1.37
C MET A 49 3.06 -7.04 -0.05
N LEU A 50 4.16 -7.36 -0.71
CA LEU A 50 4.33 -7.13 -2.14
C LEU A 50 4.32 -8.49 -2.82
N CYS A 51 3.25 -8.77 -3.56
CA CYS A 51 3.02 -10.06 -4.19
C CYS A 51 2.76 -9.88 -5.69
N GLU A 52 2.97 -10.95 -6.46
CA GLU A 52 2.52 -11.01 -7.84
C GLU A 52 0.99 -10.94 -7.88
N ASN A 53 0.45 -10.04 -8.70
CA ASN A 53 -0.99 -9.75 -8.74
C ASN A 53 -1.70 -10.44 -9.93
N ALA A 54 -1.03 -11.40 -10.58
CA ALA A 54 -1.51 -12.11 -11.76
C ALA A 54 -2.29 -13.40 -11.43
N ASP A 55 -1.98 -14.04 -10.31
CA ASP A 55 -2.62 -15.29 -9.89
C ASP A 55 -3.69 -15.03 -8.80
N PRO A 56 -4.98 -15.37 -9.05
CA PRO A 56 -6.04 -15.20 -8.07
C PRO A 56 -5.82 -15.99 -6.78
N ASP A 57 -5.08 -17.10 -6.82
CA ASP A 57 -4.82 -17.95 -5.64
C ASP A 57 -3.92 -17.24 -4.59
N VAL A 58 -3.14 -16.23 -5.02
CA VAL A 58 -2.27 -15.43 -4.13
C VAL A 58 -3.06 -14.51 -3.19
N ARG A 59 -4.33 -14.21 -3.52
CA ARG A 59 -5.14 -13.24 -2.75
C ARG A 59 -5.87 -13.83 -1.54
N VAL A 60 -5.83 -15.15 -1.35
CA VAL A 60 -6.71 -15.89 -0.42
C VAL A 60 -6.09 -16.13 0.97
N ILE A 61 -5.01 -15.44 1.34
CA ILE A 61 -4.33 -15.61 2.65
C ILE A 61 -4.99 -14.78 3.77
#